data_AF-A0A5J4PUJ6-F1
#
_entry.id   AF-A0A5J4PUJ6-F1
#
_cell.length_a   1.000
_cell.length_b   1.000
_cell.length_c   1.000
_cell.angle_alpha   90.00
_cell.angle_beta   90.00
_cell.angle_gamma   90.00
#
_symmetry.space_group_name_H-M   'P 1'
#
loop_
_entity.id
_entity.type
_entity.pdbx_description
1 polymer ?
#
loop_
_entity_poly.entity_id
_entity_poly.type
_entity_poly.pdbx_seq_one_letter_code
_entity_poly.pdbx_strand_id
1 'polypeptide(L)'
;MQQYTSNIGDRSQPQPPPPSKVLHIRTASNYEKEVDLNYILPFLSNFGQVVYVVTMPRIKQALAEMDSIENAQKAFDYTGGNIV
;
A
#
# COMPACT_ATOMS: atom_id res chain seq x y z
N MET A 1 -38.61 4.14 -15.58
CA MET A 1 -38.19 5.17 -14.62
C MET A 1 -37.50 4.46 -13.46
N GLN A 2 -36.17 4.56 -13.37
CA GLN A 2 -35.38 3.90 -12.33
C GLN A 2 -35.69 4.53 -10.96
N GLN A 3 -35.95 3.68 -9.97
CA GLN A 3 -36.17 4.10 -8.60
C GLN A 3 -34.82 4.41 -7.95
N TYR A 4 -34.60 5.69 -7.62
CA TYR A 4 -33.52 6.14 -6.76
C TYR A 4 -33.90 5.84 -5.31
N THR A 5 -33.55 4.66 -4.80
CA THR A 5 -33.63 4.38 -3.37
C THR A 5 -32.33 4.80 -2.70
N SER A 6 -32.49 5.78 -1.81
CA SER A 6 -31.56 6.28 -0.80
C SER A 6 -30.46 5.32 -0.35
N ASN A 7 -29.20 5.75 -0.48
CA ASN A 7 -28.17 5.35 0.47
C ASN A 7 -27.56 6.64 1.04
N ILE A 8 -28.09 7.06 2.19
CA ILE A 8 -27.35 7.96 3.08
C ILE A 8 -26.07 7.22 3.41
N GLY A 9 -24.98 7.62 2.75
CA GLY A 9 -23.68 7.00 2.92
C GLY A 9 -23.33 7.03 4.39
N ASP A 10 -23.22 5.83 4.97
CA ASP A 10 -22.61 5.63 6.27
C ASP A 10 -21.19 6.19 6.19
N ARG A 11 -20.99 7.41 6.69
CA ARG A 11 -19.70 8.11 6.71
C ARG A 11 -18.70 7.45 7.68
N SER A 12 -19.06 6.32 8.30
CA SER A 12 -18.22 5.64 9.29
C SER A 12 -17.07 4.83 8.67
N GLN A 13 -17.08 4.55 7.37
CA GLN A 13 -15.97 3.88 6.69
C GLN A 13 -15.44 4.71 5.53
N PRO A 14 -14.17 5.18 5.58
CA PRO A 14 -13.51 5.72 4.41
C PRO A 14 -13.55 4.68 3.31
N GLN A 15 -14.06 5.03 2.12
CA GLN A 15 -13.90 4.15 0.98
C GLN A 15 -12.40 3.94 0.73
N PRO A 16 -11.97 2.70 0.42
CA PRO A 16 -10.57 2.46 0.12
C PRO A 16 -10.14 3.35 -1.04
N PRO A 17 -8.94 3.96 -0.97
CA PRO A 17 -8.45 4.78 -2.06
C PRO A 17 -8.35 3.94 -3.35
N PRO A 18 -8.47 4.57 -4.52
CA PRO A 18 -8.23 3.88 -5.78
C PRO A 18 -6.79 3.31 -5.82
N PRO A 19 -6.55 2.19 -6.54
CA PRO A 19 -5.22 1.62 -6.71
C PRO A 19 -4.18 2.64 -7.19
N SER A 20 -2.95 2.49 -6.72
CA SER A 20 -1.82 3.38 -7.02
C SER A 20 -0.57 2.57 -7.32
N LYS A 21 0.33 3.13 -8.15
CA LYS A 21 1.69 2.61 -8.33
C LYS A 21 2.54 2.74 -7.07
N VAL A 22 2.13 3.61 -6.15
CA VAL A 22 2.85 3.90 -4.91
C VAL A 22 2.26 3.09 -3.76
N LEU A 23 3.11 2.29 -3.15
CA LEU A 23 2.83 1.48 -1.97
C LEU A 23 3.24 2.25 -0.71
N HIS A 24 2.32 2.36 0.26
CA HIS A 24 2.61 2.91 1.58
C HIS A 24 2.94 1.81 2.58
N ILE A 25 4.22 1.72 2.92
CA ILE A 25 4.83 0.69 3.76
C ILE A 25 4.82 1.16 5.21
N ARG A 26 4.24 0.38 6.13
CA ARG A 26 4.06 0.73 7.54
C ARG A 26 4.46 -0.42 8.46
N THR A 27 5.50 -0.23 9.29
CA THR A 27 5.82 -1.22 10.33
C THR A 27 4.60 -1.46 11.21
N ALA A 28 4.10 -2.70 11.24
CA ALA A 28 3.06 -3.09 12.19
C ALA A 28 3.63 -3.03 13.62
N SER A 29 2.82 -2.61 14.59
CA SER A 29 3.22 -2.34 15.98
C SER A 29 3.93 -3.49 16.71
N ASN A 30 3.84 -4.70 16.16
CA ASN A 30 4.33 -5.94 16.76
C ASN A 30 5.58 -6.48 16.03
N TYR A 31 6.03 -5.82 14.97
CA TYR A 31 7.22 -6.21 14.22
C TYR A 31 8.42 -5.39 14.69
N GLU A 32 9.41 -6.07 15.25
CA GLU A 32 10.68 -5.47 15.68
C GLU A 32 11.55 -5.02 14.49
N LYS A 33 11.22 -5.46 13.27
CA LYS A 33 11.96 -5.08 12.07
C LYS A 33 11.48 -3.72 11.56
N GLU A 34 12.40 -2.76 11.58
CA GLU A 34 12.18 -1.44 10.99
C GLU A 34 11.93 -1.54 9.48
N VAL A 35 11.21 -0.57 8.92
CA VAL A 35 11.18 -0.31 7.47
C VAL A 35 12.63 -0.04 7.03
N ASP A 36 13.27 -1.07 6.47
CA ASP A 36 14.63 -1.04 5.96
C ASP A 36 14.61 -1.42 4.47
N LEU A 37 15.31 -0.61 3.67
CA LEU A 37 15.46 -0.79 2.23
C LEU A 37 16.03 -2.16 1.87
N ASN A 38 16.87 -2.74 2.72
CA ASN A 38 17.44 -4.07 2.51
C ASN A 38 16.40 -5.19 2.54
N TYR A 39 15.23 -4.96 3.15
CA TYR A 39 14.11 -5.90 3.15
C TYR A 39 13.05 -5.52 2.11
N ILE A 40 12.76 -4.22 1.97
CA ILE A 40 11.72 -3.71 1.08
C ILE A 40 12.08 -3.95 -0.39
N LEU A 41 13.30 -3.59 -0.80
CA LEU A 41 13.68 -3.68 -2.21
C LEU A 41 13.67 -5.12 -2.73
N PRO A 42 14.27 -6.11 -2.05
CA PRO A 42 14.21 -7.50 -2.52
C PRO A 42 12.79 -8.07 -2.49
N PHE A 43 11.98 -7.71 -1.48
CA PHE A 43 10.59 -8.15 -1.40
C PHE A 43 9.78 -7.63 -2.59
N LEU A 44 9.80 -6.31 -2.83
CA LEU A 44 9.03 -5.68 -3.90
C LEU A 44 9.52 -6.09 -5.30
N SER A 45 10.82 -6.37 -5.45
CA SER A 45 11.39 -6.84 -6.72
C SER A 45 10.83 -8.19 -7.18
N ASN A 46 10.19 -8.98 -6.30
CA ASN A 46 9.49 -10.20 -6.71
C ASN A 46 8.20 -9.92 -7.51
N PHE A 47 7.67 -8.70 -7.43
CA PHE A 47 6.42 -8.31 -8.07
C PHE A 47 6.64 -7.45 -9.33
N GLY A 48 7.71 -6.67 -9.38
CA GLY A 48 8.03 -5.79 -10.50
C GLY A 48 9.22 -4.88 -10.19
N GLN A 49 9.57 -4.00 -11.13
CA GLN A 49 10.66 -3.06 -10.91
C GLN A 49 10.22 -1.97 -9.92
N VAL A 50 11.04 -1.75 -8.89
CA VAL A 50 10.92 -0.58 -8.02
C VAL A 50 11.58 0.62 -8.71
N VAL A 51 10.79 1.66 -9.00
CA VAL A 51 11.25 2.87 -9.69
C VAL A 51 11.86 3.86 -8.71
N TYR A 52 11.24 4.02 -7.54
CA TYR A 52 11.68 4.98 -6.55
C TYR A 52 11.25 4.59 -5.14
N VAL A 53 12.05 4.93 -4.13
CA VAL A 53 11.69 4.73 -2.72
C VAL A 53 12.05 5.96 -1.89
N VAL A 54 11.10 6.37 -1.04
CA VAL A 54 11.30 7.41 -0.02
C VAL A 54 11.09 6.77 1.35
N THR A 55 12.09 6.85 2.21
CA THR A 55 11.96 6.43 3.61
C THR A 55 11.59 7.62 4.50
N MET A 56 10.83 7.35 5.55
CA MET A 56 10.41 8.31 6.57
C MET A 56 10.86 7.79 7.94
N PRO A 57 12.16 7.91 8.28
CA PRO A 57 12.75 7.20 9.43
C PRO A 57 12.10 7.56 10.77
N ARG A 58 11.70 8.82 10.94
CA ARG A 58 11.08 9.31 12.19
C ARG A 58 9.78 8.59 12.55
N ILE A 59 9.05 8.11 11.56
CA ILE A 59 7.76 7.42 11.74
C ILE A 59 7.82 5.96 11.28
N LYS A 60 9.02 5.43 10.99
CA LYS A 60 9.26 4.05 10.53
C LYS A 60 8.34 3.63 9.37
N GLN A 61 8.27 4.48 8.34
CA GLN A 61 7.45 4.23 7.15
C GLN A 61 8.25 4.46 5.88
N ALA A 62 7.74 3.96 4.76
CA ALA A 62 8.28 4.28 3.44
C ALA A 62 7.16 4.37 2.39
N LEU A 63 7.49 5.04 1.28
CA LEU A 63 6.71 5.01 0.05
C LEU A 63 7.58 4.37 -1.03
N ALA A 64 7.06 3.35 -1.71
CA ALA A 64 7.76 2.71 -2.83
C ALA A 64 6.89 2.80 -4.09
N GLU A 65 7.44 3.38 -5.16
CA GLU A 65 6.79 3.40 -6.47
C GLU A 65 7.25 2.20 -7.30
N MET A 66 6.26 1.43 -7.77
CA MET A 66 6.45 0.35 -8.74
C MET A 66 6.33 0.88 -10.18
N ASP A 67 6.89 0.14 -11.13
CA ASP A 67 6.79 0.41 -12.56
C ASP A 67 5.34 0.53 -13.11
N SER A 68 4.40 -0.17 -12.48
CA SER A 68 3.01 -0.30 -12.92
C SER A 68 2.04 -0.46 -11.74
N ILE A 69 0.78 -0.07 -11.97
CA ILE A 69 -0.29 -0.21 -10.95
C ILE A 69 -0.53 -1.70 -10.67
N GLU A 70 -0.44 -2.53 -11.71
CA GLU A 70 -0.65 -3.98 -11.62
C GLU A 70 0.38 -4.64 -10.71
N ASN A 71 1.66 -4.27 -10.80
CA ASN A 71 2.69 -4.84 -9.93
C ASN A 71 2.57 -4.33 -8.49
N ALA A 72 2.20 -3.06 -8.30
CA ALA A 72 1.85 -2.54 -6.99
C ALA A 72 0.65 -3.31 -6.38
N GLN A 73 -0.40 -3.55 -7.16
CA GLN A 73 -1.58 -4.27 -6.69
C GLN A 73 -1.25 -5.72 -6.31
N LYS A 74 -0.42 -6.43 -7.10
CA LYS A 74 0.04 -7.79 -6.73
C LYS A 74 0.75 -7.81 -5.37
N ALA A 75 1.63 -6.85 -5.11
CA ALA A 75 2.31 -6.73 -3.83
C ALA A 75 1.33 -6.41 -2.69
N PHE A 76 0.39 -5.49 -2.92
CA PHE A 76 -0.66 -5.13 -1.97
C PHE A 76 -1.53 -6.34 -1.60
N ASP A 77 -2.02 -7.07 -2.61
CA ASP A 77 -2.89 -8.24 -2.45
C ASP A 77 -2.15 -9.37 -1.73
N TYR A 78 -0.87 -9.60 -2.03
CA TYR A 78 -0.03 -10.59 -1.35
C TYR A 78 0.07 -10.33 0.16
N THR A 79 0.09 -9.06 0.56
CA THR A 79 0.15 -8.65 1.99
C THR A 79 -1.22 -8.63 2.67
N GLY A 80 -2.28 -9.11 2.02
CA GLY A 80 -3.64 -9.07 2.56
C GLY A 80 -4.18 -7.64 2.69
N GLY A 81 -3.75 -6.75 1.80
CA GLY A 81 -4.15 -5.34 1.78
C GLY A 81 -3.48 -4.46 2.85
N ASN A 82 -2.38 -4.94 3.44
CA ASN A 82 -1.62 -4.21 4.45
C ASN A 82 -0.15 -4.17 4.04
N ILE A 83 0.31 -3.09 3.42
CA ILE A 83 1.74 -3.03 3.08
C ILE A 83 2.50 -2.67 4.37
N VAL A 84 3.12 -3.69 4.95
CA VAL A 84 3.90 -3.66 6.20
C VAL A 84 5.29 -3.10 5.95
#